data_AF-A0AAX0Q6S0-F1
#
_entry.id   AF-A0AAX0Q6S0-F1
#
_cell.length_a   1.000
_cell.length_b   1.000
_cell.length_c   1.000
_cell.angle_alpha   90.00
_cell.angle_beta   90.00
_cell.angle_gamma   90.00
#
_symmetry.space_group_name_H-M   'P 1'
#
loop_
_entity.id
_entity.type
_entity.pdbx_description
1 polymer ?
#
loop_
_entity_poly.entity_id
_entity_poly.type
_entity_poly.pdbx_seq_one_letter_code
_entity_poly.pdbx_strand_id
1 'polypeptide(L)'
;MKQRSSNKGDDGVSPVIATLLLIALTLIICAIVFAFCTPFINLLEQPLNKSPPEILAIVSVNHYNTNGEKTYESIVTLKNIGKVSLKNTDYKADIYINDIKQYIVIKTLSAPDFISTNHFGIQLLYGTGPTNYYWDPNQNGIFDLNDRTIHPGDLLRIDIINNNASSPSFSKVISRSIKLIE
;
A
#
# COMPACT_ATOMS: atom_id res chain seq x y z
N MET A 1 -85.98 -35.97 13.68
CA MET A 1 -85.15 -34.78 14.01
C MET A 1 -83.71 -35.12 13.61
N LYS A 2 -83.18 -34.55 12.52
CA LYS A 2 -81.88 -34.92 11.95
C LYS A 2 -80.86 -33.83 12.30
N GLN A 3 -79.90 -34.17 13.15
CA GLN A 3 -78.81 -33.28 13.57
C GLN A 3 -77.81 -33.15 12.40
N ARG A 4 -77.61 -31.92 11.89
CA ARG A 4 -76.54 -31.62 10.91
C ARG A 4 -75.26 -31.31 11.68
N SER A 5 -74.26 -32.18 11.55
CA SER A 5 -72.89 -31.85 11.98
C SER A 5 -72.30 -30.82 11.01
N SER A 6 -71.93 -29.66 11.55
CA SER A 6 -71.12 -28.68 10.84
C SER A 6 -69.68 -29.19 10.79
N ASN A 7 -69.28 -29.77 9.66
CA ASN A 7 -67.87 -29.97 9.35
C ASN A 7 -67.30 -28.60 8.96
N LYS A 8 -66.61 -27.97 9.90
CA LYS A 8 -65.82 -26.76 9.65
C LYS A 8 -64.54 -27.24 8.97
N GLY A 9 -64.50 -27.18 7.64
CA GLY A 9 -63.28 -27.38 6.87
C GLY A 9 -62.29 -26.29 7.24
N ASP A 10 -61.21 -26.68 7.89
CA ASP A 10 -60.03 -25.86 8.07
C ASP A 10 -59.26 -25.90 6.74
N ASP A 11 -59.77 -25.13 5.77
CA ASP A 11 -59.22 -25.02 4.43
C ASP A 11 -57.95 -24.16 4.52
N GLY A 12 -56.88 -24.79 5.01
CA GLY A 12 -55.53 -24.25 5.01
C GLY A 12 -55.19 -23.70 3.62
N VAL A 13 -54.91 -22.40 3.60
CA VAL A 13 -54.45 -21.59 2.48
C VAL A 13 -53.81 -22.41 1.34
N SER A 14 -54.45 -22.36 0.16
CA SER A 14 -54.15 -23.16 -1.03
C SER A 14 -52.64 -23.38 -1.29
N PRO A 15 -52.20 -24.63 -1.59
CA PRO A 15 -50.80 -24.96 -1.88
C PRO A 15 -50.12 -24.06 -2.92
N VAL A 16 -50.91 -23.48 -3.83
CA VAL A 16 -50.45 -22.54 -4.85
C VAL A 16 -49.94 -21.24 -4.23
N ILE A 17 -50.64 -20.71 -3.22
CA ILE A 17 -50.27 -19.46 -2.53
C ILE A 17 -48.96 -19.68 -1.75
N ALA A 18 -48.83 -20.80 -1.05
CA ALA A 18 -47.61 -21.15 -0.32
C ALA A 18 -46.41 -21.27 -1.26
N THR A 19 -46.60 -21.89 -2.44
CA THR A 19 -45.56 -22.04 -3.46
C THR A 19 -45.10 -20.69 -4.01
N LEU A 20 -46.04 -19.79 -4.32
CA LEU A 20 -45.72 -18.44 -4.81
C LEU A 20 -44.95 -17.62 -3.77
N LEU A 21 -45.35 -17.70 -2.50
CA LEU A 21 -44.65 -17.02 -1.40
C LEU A 21 -43.23 -17.56 -1.20
N LEU A 22 -43.02 -18.88 -1.33
CA LEU A 22 -41.70 -19.49 -1.21
C LEU A 22 -40.76 -19.04 -2.34
N ILE A 23 -41.25 -18.99 -3.58
CA ILE A 23 -40.47 -18.50 -4.73
C ILE A 23 -40.09 -17.04 -4.53
N ALA A 24 -41.05 -16.19 -4.15
CA ALA A 24 -40.80 -14.77 -3.91
C ALA A 24 -39.75 -14.56 -2.81
N LEU A 25 -39.87 -15.30 -1.70
CA LEU A 25 -38.90 -15.24 -0.59
C LEU A 25 -37.50 -15.69 -1.05
N THR A 26 -37.42 -16.75 -1.85
CA THR A 26 -36.14 -17.28 -2.36
C THR A 26 -35.43 -16.25 -3.23
N LEU A 27 -36.16 -15.56 -4.12
CA LEU A 27 -35.58 -14.50 -4.96
C LEU A 27 -35.09 -13.32 -4.13
N ILE A 28 -35.84 -12.92 -3.10
CA ILE A 28 -35.42 -11.86 -2.16
C ILE A 28 -34.13 -12.25 -1.44
N ILE A 29 -34.04 -13.48 -0.93
CA ILE A 29 -32.84 -13.98 -0.24
C ILE A 29 -31.66 -14.02 -1.22
N CYS A 30 -31.84 -14.52 -2.45
CA CYS A 30 -30.80 -14.51 -3.47
C CYS A 30 -30.29 -13.10 -3.77
N ALA A 31 -31.19 -12.11 -3.89
CA ALA A 31 -30.81 -10.73 -4.13
C ALA A 31 -30.03 -10.13 -2.95
N ILE A 32 -30.43 -10.44 -1.71
CA ILE A 32 -29.73 -10.02 -0.50
C ILE A 32 -28.33 -10.65 -0.46
N VAL A 33 -28.22 -11.97 -0.64
CA VAL A 33 -26.93 -12.67 -0.66
C VAL A 33 -26.03 -12.10 -1.75
N PHE A 34 -26.56 -11.87 -2.96
CA PHE A 34 -25.81 -11.24 -4.04
C PHE A 34 -25.28 -9.86 -3.64
N ALA A 35 -26.13 -8.99 -3.07
CA ALA A 35 -25.74 -7.67 -2.58
C ALA A 35 -24.65 -7.74 -1.50
N PHE A 36 -24.77 -8.65 -0.53
CA PHE A 36 -23.75 -8.87 0.51
C PHE A 36 -22.45 -9.47 -0.03
N CYS A 37 -22.51 -10.25 -1.12
CA CYS A 37 -21.33 -10.84 -1.76
C CYS A 37 -20.61 -9.87 -2.72
N THR A 38 -21.29 -8.86 -3.27
CA THR A 38 -20.66 -7.86 -4.17
C THR A 38 -19.38 -7.19 -3.63
N PRO A 39 -19.27 -6.77 -2.34
CA PRO A 39 -18.02 -6.19 -1.83
C PRO A 39 -16.86 -7.20 -1.78
N PHE A 40 -17.14 -8.50 -1.66
CA PHE A 40 -16.11 -9.54 -1.64
C PHE A 40 -15.56 -9.85 -3.03
N ILE A 41 -16.39 -9.76 -4.09
CA ILE A 41 -15.93 -9.89 -5.48
C ILE A 41 -15.01 -8.72 -5.85
N ASN A 42 -15.38 -7.50 -5.46
CA ASN A 42 -14.53 -6.31 -5.66
C ASN A 42 -13.17 -6.41 -4.92
N LEU A 43 -13.07 -7.21 -3.86
CA LEU A 43 -11.81 -7.45 -3.15
C LEU A 43 -10.89 -8.42 -3.91
N LEU A 44 -11.47 -9.39 -4.62
CA LEU A 44 -10.76 -10.34 -5.49
C LEU A 44 -10.28 -9.70 -6.80
N GLU A 45 -10.93 -8.62 -7.24
CA GLU A 45 -10.59 -7.85 -8.45
C GLU A 45 -9.51 -6.77 -8.22
N GLN A 46 -8.74 -6.80 -7.12
CA GLN A 46 -7.52 -6.02 -7.09
C GLN A 46 -6.59 -6.52 -8.22
N PRO A 47 -6.13 -5.66 -9.14
CA PRO A 47 -5.31 -6.10 -10.26
C PRO A 47 -4.01 -6.68 -9.70
N LEU A 48 -3.88 -8.00 -9.75
CA LEU A 48 -2.73 -8.78 -9.26
C LEU A 48 -1.38 -8.32 -9.85
N ASN A 49 -1.41 -7.53 -10.94
CA ASN A 49 -0.24 -7.23 -11.78
C ASN A 49 0.04 -5.73 -12.01
N LYS A 50 -0.61 -4.80 -11.28
CA LYS A 50 -0.16 -3.39 -11.37
C LYS A 50 1.00 -3.18 -10.41
N SER A 51 2.20 -2.95 -10.96
CA SER A 51 3.32 -2.40 -10.20
C SER A 51 2.84 -1.17 -9.43
N PRO A 52 3.27 -0.99 -8.17
CA PRO A 52 2.97 0.24 -7.43
C PRO A 52 3.34 1.48 -8.26
N PRO A 53 2.58 2.58 -8.14
CA PRO A 53 2.91 3.81 -8.83
C PRO A 53 4.27 4.36 -8.36
N GLU A 54 4.86 5.26 -9.13
CA GLU A 54 6.01 6.05 -8.66
C GLU A 54 5.50 7.38 -8.11
N ILE A 55 5.56 7.56 -6.78
CA ILE A 55 5.18 8.78 -6.08
C ILE A 55 6.42 9.50 -5.57
N LEU A 56 7.34 8.77 -4.92
CA LEU A 56 8.68 9.25 -4.58
C LEU A 56 9.67 8.68 -5.59
N ALA A 57 10.12 9.50 -6.52
CA ALA A 57 10.98 9.10 -7.64
C ALA A 57 12.46 9.38 -7.36
N ILE A 58 13.34 8.46 -7.76
CA ILE A 58 14.80 8.65 -7.73
C ILE A 58 15.19 9.65 -8.82
N VAL A 59 15.59 10.85 -8.41
CA VAL A 59 16.01 11.88 -9.36
C VAL A 59 17.51 11.82 -9.64
N SER A 60 18.33 11.49 -8.64
CA SER A 60 19.78 11.38 -8.80
C SER A 60 20.41 10.47 -7.73
N VAL A 61 21.59 9.97 -8.05
CA VAL A 61 22.52 9.36 -7.10
C VAL A 61 23.86 10.06 -7.27
N ASN A 62 24.43 10.58 -6.18
CA ASN A 62 25.73 11.22 -6.18
C ASN A 62 26.79 10.25 -5.62
N HIS A 63 27.89 10.11 -6.36
CA HIS A 63 29.04 9.27 -6.00
C HIS A 63 30.29 10.09 -5.64
N TYR A 64 30.18 11.42 -5.61
CA TYR A 64 31.31 12.32 -5.39
C TYR A 64 31.21 13.01 -4.05
N ASN A 65 32.34 13.14 -3.36
CA ASN A 65 32.43 13.90 -2.13
C ASN A 65 32.36 15.42 -2.35
N THR A 66 32.40 16.17 -1.25
CA THR A 66 32.39 17.65 -1.27
C THR A 66 33.56 18.27 -2.04
N ASN A 67 34.65 17.54 -2.24
CA ASN A 67 35.81 17.97 -3.01
C ASN A 67 35.71 17.58 -4.50
N GLY A 68 34.65 16.89 -4.91
CA GLY A 68 34.44 16.39 -6.27
C GLY A 68 35.18 15.09 -6.59
N GLU A 69 35.74 14.39 -5.59
CA GLU A 69 36.43 13.12 -5.77
C GLU A 69 35.42 11.98 -5.76
N LYS A 70 35.61 10.98 -6.65
CA LYS A 70 34.71 9.82 -6.72
C LYS A 70 34.99 8.85 -5.56
N THR A 71 34.26 9.00 -4.46
CA THR A 71 34.35 8.18 -3.25
C THR A 71 33.23 7.15 -3.11
N TYR A 72 32.22 7.23 -3.99
CA TYR A 72 30.98 6.47 -3.94
C TYR A 72 30.12 6.79 -2.70
N GLU A 73 29.93 8.08 -2.39
CA GLU A 73 29.09 8.50 -1.24
C GLU A 73 27.67 7.89 -1.23
N SER A 74 27.13 7.48 -2.38
CA SER A 74 25.83 6.80 -2.46
C SER A 74 24.67 7.65 -1.95
N ILE A 75 24.73 8.96 -2.16
CA ILE A 75 23.69 9.91 -1.76
C ILE A 75 22.56 9.87 -2.79
N VAL A 76 21.41 9.36 -2.39
CA VAL A 76 20.23 9.24 -3.24
C VAL A 76 19.29 10.42 -3.00
N THR A 77 18.91 11.11 -4.07
CA THR A 77 17.85 12.13 -4.00
C THR A 77 16.54 11.55 -4.53
N LEU A 78 15.51 11.63 -3.70
CA LEU A 78 14.13 11.34 -4.05
C LEU A 78 13.33 12.64 -4.20
N LYS A 79 12.35 12.65 -5.09
CA LYS A 79 11.38 13.75 -5.23
C LYS A 79 9.95 13.23 -5.19
N ASN A 80 9.07 13.91 -4.46
CA ASN A 80 7.64 13.63 -4.56
C ASN A 80 7.11 14.16 -5.89
N ILE A 81 6.85 13.26 -6.84
CA ILE A 81 6.24 13.55 -8.15
C ILE A 81 4.73 13.27 -8.16
N GLY A 82 4.18 12.80 -7.03
CA GLY A 82 2.76 12.58 -6.86
C GLY A 82 1.95 13.87 -6.75
N LYS A 83 0.64 13.71 -6.65
CA LYS A 83 -0.33 14.82 -6.53
C LYS A 83 -0.71 15.15 -5.09
N VAL A 84 -0.32 14.31 -4.13
CA VAL A 84 -0.74 14.40 -2.73
C VAL A 84 0.47 14.38 -1.81
N SER A 85 0.31 15.05 -0.67
CA SER A 85 1.29 15.03 0.41
C SER A 85 1.30 13.69 1.13
N LEU A 86 2.49 13.22 1.49
CA LEU A 86 2.68 11.99 2.27
C LEU A 86 3.03 12.36 3.71
N LYS A 87 2.29 11.83 4.69
CA LYS A 87 2.67 12.00 6.10
C LYS A 87 3.89 11.14 6.41
N ASN A 88 5.01 11.76 6.77
CA ASN A 88 6.29 11.08 6.84
C ASN A 88 6.34 9.91 7.85
N THR A 89 5.64 10.04 8.97
CA THR A 89 5.59 9.01 10.03
C THR A 89 4.79 7.76 9.64
N ASP A 90 3.95 7.85 8.62
CA ASP A 90 3.11 6.73 8.17
C ASP A 90 3.86 5.77 7.24
N TYR A 91 5.10 6.08 6.85
CA TYR A 91 5.84 5.33 5.83
C TYR A 91 7.27 4.97 6.25
N LYS A 92 7.75 3.87 5.69
CA LYS A 92 9.14 3.41 5.74
C LYS A 92 9.67 3.15 4.33
N ALA A 93 10.95 2.85 4.21
CA ALA A 93 11.55 2.48 2.92
C ALA A 93 12.31 1.15 3.01
N ASP A 94 12.17 0.34 1.97
CA ASP A 94 13.06 -0.79 1.67
C ASP A 94 13.87 -0.46 0.41
N ILE A 95 15.16 -0.80 0.43
CA ILE A 95 16.08 -0.56 -0.69
C ILE A 95 16.53 -1.90 -1.26
N TYR A 96 16.56 -2.00 -2.59
CA TYR A 96 17.05 -3.15 -3.33
C TYR A 96 18.08 -2.70 -4.35
N ILE A 97 19.12 -3.50 -4.54
CA ILE A 97 20.17 -3.30 -5.54
C ILE A 97 20.23 -4.59 -6.36
N ASN A 98 20.08 -4.49 -7.67
CA ASN A 98 20.03 -5.64 -8.57
C ASN A 98 19.02 -6.69 -8.10
N ASP A 99 17.83 -6.22 -7.72
CA ASP A 99 16.71 -6.98 -7.13
C ASP A 99 16.96 -7.66 -5.77
N ILE A 100 18.14 -7.49 -5.19
CA ILE A 100 18.48 -8.03 -3.86
C ILE A 100 18.16 -6.99 -2.79
N LYS A 101 17.32 -7.36 -1.82
CA LYS A 101 17.00 -6.51 -0.67
C LYS A 101 18.26 -6.22 0.14
N GLN A 102 18.58 -4.95 0.28
CA GLN A 102 19.71 -4.52 1.11
C GLN A 102 19.28 -4.48 2.57
N TYR A 103 20.22 -4.82 3.46
CA TYR A 103 20.01 -4.65 4.89
C TYR A 103 20.23 -3.17 5.25
N ILE A 104 19.26 -2.33 4.88
CA ILE A 104 19.22 -0.89 5.17
C ILE A 104 17.91 -0.62 5.92
N VAL A 105 18.01 -0.08 7.14
CA VAL A 105 16.87 0.06 8.05
C VAL A 105 16.43 1.52 8.09
N ILE A 106 15.37 1.83 7.34
CA ILE A 106 14.69 3.14 7.34
C ILE A 106 13.27 2.92 7.85
N LYS A 107 13.04 3.10 9.15
CA LYS A 107 11.73 2.80 9.78
C LYS A 107 10.68 3.90 9.63
N THR A 108 11.11 5.11 9.30
CA THR A 108 10.27 6.29 9.15
C THR A 108 10.86 7.17 8.06
N LEU A 109 10.01 7.88 7.30
CA LEU A 109 10.47 8.93 6.37
C LEU A 109 10.60 10.30 7.06
N SER A 110 10.28 10.39 8.36
CA SER A 110 10.41 11.61 9.16
C SER A 110 11.84 11.76 9.63
N ALA A 111 12.56 12.77 9.13
CA ALA A 111 13.94 13.04 9.53
C ALA A 111 14.08 13.36 11.04
N PRO A 112 13.17 14.13 11.68
CA PRO A 112 13.22 14.35 13.13
C PRO A 112 13.11 13.05 13.93
N ASP A 113 12.27 12.11 13.48
CA ASP A 113 12.07 10.83 14.17
C ASP A 113 13.16 9.82 13.82
N PHE A 114 13.78 9.94 12.64
CA PHE A 114 14.84 9.05 12.15
C PHE A 114 16.02 8.96 13.12
N ILE A 115 16.46 10.10 13.68
CA ILE A 115 17.56 10.18 14.65
C ILE A 115 17.26 9.33 15.91
N SER A 116 15.99 9.27 16.33
CA SER A 116 15.56 8.51 17.50
C SER A 116 15.37 7.01 17.25
N THR A 117 15.51 6.55 16.00
CA THR A 117 15.33 5.14 15.62
C THR A 117 16.66 4.43 15.38
N ASN A 118 16.71 3.12 15.67
CA ASN A 118 17.82 2.28 15.22
C ASN A 118 17.81 2.22 13.68
N HIS A 119 18.77 2.89 13.06
CA HIS A 119 19.04 2.87 11.62
C HIS A 119 20.35 2.12 11.34
N PHE A 120 20.43 1.47 10.18
CA PHE A 120 21.59 0.68 9.74
C PHE A 120 21.71 0.82 8.22
N GLY A 121 22.93 0.94 7.70
CA GLY A 121 23.19 1.08 6.26
C GLY A 121 22.84 2.45 5.65
N ILE A 122 22.49 3.43 6.50
CA ILE A 122 22.17 4.81 6.15
C ILE A 122 22.79 5.75 7.18
N GLN A 123 23.38 6.84 6.73
CA GLN A 123 24.06 7.87 7.53
C GLN A 123 23.08 8.98 7.91
N LEU A 124 22.41 9.58 6.91
CA LEU A 124 21.51 10.71 7.10
C LEU A 124 20.22 10.58 6.28
N LEU A 125 19.16 11.16 6.83
CA LEU A 125 17.89 11.40 6.14
C LEU A 125 17.53 12.87 6.31
N TYR A 126 17.44 13.61 5.21
CA TYR A 126 17.17 15.06 5.25
C TYR A 126 16.54 15.59 3.96
N GLY A 127 16.41 16.91 3.83
CA GLY A 127 15.79 17.57 2.67
C GLY A 127 14.41 18.15 3.01
N THR A 128 13.83 18.89 2.06
CA THR A 128 12.58 19.63 2.28
C THR A 128 11.36 18.74 2.51
N GLY A 129 11.36 17.51 2.01
CA GLY A 129 10.30 16.52 2.26
C GLY A 129 10.42 15.87 3.64
N PRO A 130 11.49 15.09 3.92
CA PRO A 130 11.65 14.36 5.17
C PRO A 130 11.67 15.22 6.44
N THR A 131 12.11 16.48 6.35
CA THR A 131 12.24 17.38 7.52
C THR A 131 10.89 17.89 8.03
N ASN A 132 9.89 17.97 7.15
CA ASN A 132 8.56 18.45 7.50
C ASN A 132 7.66 17.31 8.00
N TYR A 133 6.47 17.65 8.52
CA TYR A 133 5.47 16.64 8.91
C TYR A 133 4.94 15.87 7.68
N TYR A 134 4.81 16.57 6.57
CA TYR A 134 4.42 16.02 5.28
C TYR A 134 5.54 16.19 4.26
N TRP A 135 5.71 15.20 3.39
CA TRP A 135 6.47 15.31 2.15
C TRP A 135 5.52 15.73 1.04
N ASP A 136 5.46 17.03 0.76
CA ASP A 136 4.56 17.62 -0.22
C ASP A 136 5.04 17.39 -1.66
N PRO A 137 4.14 17.47 -2.66
CA PRO A 137 4.52 17.44 -4.07
C PRO A 137 5.66 18.41 -4.39
N ASN A 138 6.58 17.95 -5.23
CA ASN A 138 7.81 18.61 -5.68
C ASN A 138 8.92 18.82 -4.64
N GLN A 139 8.72 18.43 -3.38
CA GLN A 139 9.79 18.47 -2.38
C GLN A 139 10.78 17.31 -2.57
N ASN A 140 12.03 17.56 -2.19
CA ASN A 140 13.11 16.59 -2.29
C ASN A 140 13.42 16.00 -0.91
N GLY A 141 13.82 14.74 -0.89
CA GLY A 141 14.38 14.06 0.26
C GLY A 141 15.68 13.40 -0.13
N ILE A 142 16.62 13.37 0.79
CA ILE A 142 17.97 12.90 0.57
C ILE A 142 18.23 11.76 1.53
N PHE A 143 18.57 10.61 0.94
CA PHE A 143 18.93 9.38 1.63
C PHE A 143 20.44 9.22 1.45
N ASP A 144 21.18 9.60 2.47
CA ASP A 144 22.63 9.50 2.49
C ASP A 144 22.99 8.11 3.02
N LEU A 145 23.19 7.16 2.11
CA LEU A 145 23.49 5.77 2.46
C LEU A 145 24.95 5.65 2.92
N ASN A 146 25.33 4.51 3.48
CA ASN A 146 26.75 4.28 3.74
C ASN A 146 27.55 4.34 2.44
N ASP A 147 28.76 4.90 2.49
CA ASP A 147 29.67 4.94 1.35
C ASP A 147 29.84 3.56 0.70
N ARG A 148 29.98 3.55 -0.63
CA ARG A 148 30.15 2.36 -1.48
C ARG A 148 28.96 1.39 -1.42
N THR A 149 27.78 1.85 -1.02
CA THR A 149 26.56 1.04 -1.08
C THR A 149 26.06 0.90 -2.52
N ILE A 150 26.10 1.97 -3.31
CA ILE A 150 25.59 2.01 -4.69
C ILE A 150 26.75 2.35 -5.64
N HIS A 151 26.83 1.64 -6.77
CA HIS A 151 27.80 1.89 -7.82
C HIS A 151 27.12 2.15 -9.18
N PRO A 152 27.80 2.87 -10.10
CA PRO A 152 27.41 2.90 -11.50
C PRO A 152 27.24 1.50 -12.08
N GLY A 153 26.17 1.30 -12.85
CA GLY A 153 25.73 0.02 -13.38
C GLY A 153 24.71 -0.72 -12.49
N ASP A 154 24.54 -0.32 -11.23
CA ASP A 154 23.53 -0.92 -10.36
C ASP A 154 22.11 -0.54 -10.79
N LEU A 155 21.19 -1.51 -10.68
CA LEU A 155 19.75 -1.25 -10.73
C LEU A 155 19.23 -1.00 -9.32
N LEU A 156 19.05 0.27 -8.97
CA LEU A 156 18.53 0.70 -7.68
C LEU A 156 16.99 0.66 -7.70
N ARG A 157 16.38 0.04 -6.70
CA ARG A 157 14.95 0.13 -6.41
C ARG A 157 14.71 0.59 -4.99
N ILE A 158 13.81 1.55 -4.82
CA ILE A 158 13.32 2.00 -3.51
C ILE A 158 11.81 1.80 -3.45
N ASP A 159 11.37 0.99 -2.49
CA ASP A 159 9.97 0.75 -2.19
C ASP A 159 9.56 1.53 -0.94
N ILE A 160 8.54 2.37 -1.07
CA ILE A 160 7.92 3.09 0.06
C ILE A 160 6.73 2.29 0.56
N ILE A 161 6.74 1.98 1.85
CA ILE A 161 5.83 1.01 2.45
C ILE A 161 5.03 1.69 3.56
N ASN A 162 3.74 1.42 3.60
CA ASN A 162 2.87 1.90 4.68
C ASN A 162 3.17 1.19 6.02
N ASN A 163 3.46 1.96 7.06
CA ASN A 163 3.73 1.48 8.43
C ASN A 163 2.47 1.21 9.25
N ASN A 164 1.34 1.80 8.88
CA ASN A 164 0.06 1.65 9.59
C ASN A 164 -0.67 0.33 9.24
N ALA A 165 -0.01 -0.57 8.51
CA ALA A 165 -0.51 -1.92 8.31
C ALA A 165 -0.35 -2.71 9.62
N SER A 166 -1.35 -2.63 10.50
CA SER A 166 -1.53 -3.45 11.70
C SER A 166 -1.70 -4.96 11.40
N SER A 167 -1.44 -5.39 10.17
CA SER A 167 -1.41 -6.79 9.77
C SER A 167 -0.01 -7.15 9.25
N PRO A 168 0.69 -8.13 9.84
CA PRO A 168 2.01 -8.59 9.40
C PRO A 168 2.00 -9.18 7.97
N SER A 169 0.82 -9.35 7.37
CA SER A 169 0.63 -9.92 6.04
C SER A 169 0.41 -8.88 4.93
N PHE A 170 0.28 -7.58 5.23
CA PHE A 170 -0.03 -6.55 4.23
C PHE A 170 0.72 -5.23 4.45
N SER A 171 2.05 -5.26 4.56
CA SER A 171 2.84 -4.04 4.35
C SER A 171 2.74 -3.64 2.88
N LYS A 172 1.79 -2.76 2.54
CA LYS A 172 1.51 -2.35 1.17
C LYS A 172 2.59 -1.38 0.67
N VAL A 173 3.27 -1.74 -0.41
CA VAL A 173 4.13 -0.81 -1.18
C VAL A 173 3.21 0.21 -1.83
N ILE A 174 3.34 1.48 -1.43
CA ILE A 174 2.54 2.60 -1.96
C ILE A 174 3.25 3.33 -3.08
N SER A 175 4.58 3.25 -3.13
CA SER A 175 5.42 3.83 -4.18
C SER A 175 6.59 2.91 -4.49
N ARG A 176 6.91 2.75 -5.76
CA ARG A 176 8.12 2.05 -6.23
C ARG A 176 8.84 2.91 -7.25
N SER A 177 10.11 3.21 -6.97
CA SER A 177 11.01 3.87 -7.92
C SER A 177 12.14 2.91 -8.28
N ILE A 178 12.47 2.84 -9.57
CA ILE A 178 13.55 2.00 -10.10
C ILE A 178 14.40 2.85 -11.03
N LYS A 179 15.72 2.82 -10.86
CA LYS A 179 16.65 3.57 -11.71
C LYS A 179 17.94 2.79 -11.92
N LEU A 180 18.39 2.70 -13.18
CA LEU A 180 19.74 2.28 -13.52
C LEU A 180 20.70 3.43 -13.20
N ILE A 181 21.73 3.15 -12.42
CA ILE A 181 22.69 4.16 -11.97
C ILE A 181 23.81 4.31 -13.00
N GLU A 182 24.12 5.57 -13.34
CA GLU A 182 25.13 5.96 -14.35
C GLU A 182 26.45 6.41 -13.70
#